data_AF-A0A838TL45-F1
#
_entry.id   AF-A0A838TL45-F1
#
_cell.length_a   1.000
_cell.length_b   1.000
_cell.length_c   1.000
_cell.angle_alpha   90.00
_cell.angle_beta   90.00
_cell.angle_gamma   90.00
#
_symmetry.space_group_name_H-M   'P 1'
#
loop_
_entity.id
_entity.type
_entity.pdbx_description
1 polymer ?
#
loop_
_entity_poly.entity_id
_entity_poly.type
_entity_poly.pdbx_seq_one_letter_code
_entity_poly.pdbx_strand_id
1 'polypeptide(L)'
;MRKTTNLLVAALGLFCCGAGWEVARPGWQYEFPRDHHRHADFKTEWWYFTGNLTNERGRRFGYELTFFRQGIRAPDERTDTSSRFIVGDLKFAHFTVTDAAGEQFFFYHKVS
;
A
#
# COMPACT_ATOMS: atom_id res chain seq x y z
N MET A 1 -36.54 2.48 49.19
CA MET A 1 -36.67 1.09 48.72
C MET A 1 -36.59 1.08 47.19
N ARG A 2 -35.60 0.33 46.64
CA ARG A 2 -35.47 -0.29 45.29
C ARG A 2 -35.98 0.50 44.07
N LYS A 3 -35.11 1.15 43.26
CA LYS A 3 -34.31 0.63 42.12
C LYS A 3 -35.13 -0.06 41.00
N THR A 4 -35.31 0.61 39.87
CA THR A 4 -35.50 0.04 38.52
C THR A 4 -34.94 1.04 37.49
N THR A 5 -33.67 0.91 37.09
CA THR A 5 -33.17 0.26 35.85
C THR A 5 -33.18 1.18 34.63
N ASN A 6 -32.06 1.90 34.44
CA ASN A 6 -31.56 2.28 33.12
C ASN A 6 -31.16 1.00 32.36
N LEU A 7 -31.49 0.89 31.07
CA LEU A 7 -30.60 0.44 29.98
C LEU A 7 -31.45 0.16 28.74
N LEU A 8 -31.19 0.87 27.64
CA LEU A 8 -31.03 0.21 26.35
C LEU A 8 -30.11 1.07 25.47
N VAL A 9 -28.80 0.87 25.67
CA VAL A 9 -27.80 1.18 24.64
C VAL A 9 -27.83 -0.02 23.69
N ALA A 10 -28.46 0.12 22.53
CA ALA A 10 -28.28 -0.82 21.44
C ALA A 10 -27.04 -0.40 20.65
N ALA A 11 -25.90 -0.94 21.06
CA ALA A 11 -24.66 -0.89 20.29
C ALA A 11 -24.84 -1.69 18.99
N LEU A 12 -25.11 -1.01 17.89
CA LEU A 12 -24.91 -1.53 16.54
C LEU A 12 -23.64 -0.91 15.97
N GLY A 13 -22.51 -1.43 16.44
CA GLY A 13 -21.18 -0.98 16.05
C GLY A 13 -20.21 -2.13 15.97
N LEU A 14 -20.54 -3.20 15.26
CA LEU A 14 -19.57 -4.26 14.94
C LEU A 14 -19.88 -4.91 13.59
N PHE A 15 -19.47 -4.22 12.53
CA PHE A 15 -18.97 -4.88 11.32
C PHE A 15 -17.59 -4.28 11.03
N CYS A 16 -16.60 -4.66 11.86
CA CYS A 16 -15.21 -4.38 11.56
C CYS A 16 -14.77 -5.37 10.46
N CYS A 17 -15.07 -5.06 9.20
CA CYS A 17 -14.55 -5.78 8.05
C CYS A 17 -13.07 -5.43 7.90
N GLY A 18 -12.24 -6.08 8.72
CA GLY A 18 -10.79 -5.90 8.78
C GLY A 18 -10.13 -6.97 9.64
N ALA A 19 -10.73 -8.16 9.75
CA ALA A 19 -10.08 -9.28 10.42
C ALA A 19 -8.77 -9.61 9.67
N GLY A 20 -7.65 -9.54 10.38
CA GLY A 20 -6.34 -10.01 9.92
C GLY A 20 -5.31 -8.96 9.48
N TRP A 21 -5.70 -7.72 9.15
CA TRP A 21 -4.75 -6.67 8.76
C TRP A 21 -4.50 -5.66 9.88
N GLU A 22 -3.25 -5.19 10.00
CA GLU A 22 -2.90 -4.07 10.87
C GLU A 22 -3.54 -2.76 10.40
N VAL A 23 -3.93 -1.94 11.38
CA VAL A 23 -4.53 -0.62 11.15
C VAL A 23 -3.49 0.43 11.50
N ALA A 24 -3.30 1.41 10.62
CA ALA A 24 -2.43 2.55 10.89
C ALA A 24 -2.99 3.38 12.05
N ARG A 25 -2.39 3.23 13.24
CA ARG A 25 -2.74 3.96 14.45
C ARG A 25 -1.71 5.08 14.71
N PRO A 26 -2.11 6.17 15.37
CA PRO A 26 -1.15 7.20 15.79
C PRO A 26 -0.12 6.63 16.76
N GLY A 27 1.06 7.25 16.81
CA GLY A 27 2.13 6.89 17.76
C GLY A 27 3.16 5.88 17.23
N TRP A 28 3.16 5.59 15.92
CA TRP A 28 4.16 4.72 15.29
C TRP A 28 5.58 5.23 15.59
N GLN A 29 6.40 4.38 16.22
CA GLN A 29 7.80 4.68 16.51
C GLN A 29 8.65 4.21 15.34
N TYR A 30 8.98 5.14 14.45
CA TYR A 30 9.79 4.85 13.28
C TYR A 30 11.20 4.40 13.68
N GLU A 31 11.62 3.26 13.14
CA GLU A 31 12.94 2.70 13.35
C GLU A 31 13.56 2.35 12.01
N PHE A 32 14.71 2.94 11.72
CA PHE A 32 15.43 2.71 10.47
C PHE A 32 16.71 1.91 10.75
N PRO A 33 17.05 0.89 9.92
CA PRO A 33 16.51 0.63 8.59
C PRO A 33 15.25 -0.26 8.54
N ARG A 34 14.73 -0.76 9.67
CA ARG A 34 13.56 -1.67 9.70
C ARG A 34 12.41 -1.16 8.82
N ASP A 35 12.03 0.09 9.00
CA ASP A 35 10.88 0.71 8.32
C ASP A 35 11.20 1.23 6.91
N HIS A 36 12.40 0.93 6.36
CA HIS A 36 12.64 1.04 4.91
C HIS A 36 12.08 -0.16 4.13
N HIS A 37 11.89 -1.30 4.80
CA HIS A 37 11.49 -2.54 4.16
C HIS A 37 9.96 -2.62 4.02
N ARG A 38 9.47 -3.75 3.50
CA ARG A 38 8.03 -4.00 3.34
C ARG A 38 7.33 -4.09 4.70
N HIS A 39 6.11 -3.58 4.75
CA HIS A 39 5.19 -3.71 5.88
C HIS A 39 4.03 -4.64 5.48
N ALA A 40 4.27 -5.96 5.52
CA ALA A 40 3.36 -6.97 4.99
C ALA A 40 2.08 -7.19 5.80
N ASP A 41 2.05 -6.73 7.06
CA ASP A 41 0.88 -6.86 7.94
C ASP A 41 -0.18 -5.81 7.65
N PHE A 42 0.16 -4.78 6.86
CA PHE A 42 -0.80 -3.80 6.37
C PHE A 42 -1.37 -4.23 5.01
N LYS A 43 -2.63 -3.92 4.78
CA LYS A 43 -3.32 -4.30 3.54
C LYS A 43 -2.78 -3.57 2.31
N THR A 44 -2.21 -2.37 2.46
CA THR A 44 -1.72 -1.54 1.36
C THR A 44 -0.32 -1.01 1.65
N GLU A 45 0.52 -0.95 0.62
CA GLU A 45 1.85 -0.32 0.69
C GLU A 45 2.25 0.26 -0.66
N TRP A 46 2.98 1.37 -0.62
CA TRP A 46 3.29 2.21 -1.77
C TRP A 46 4.74 2.65 -1.68
N TRP A 47 5.49 2.52 -2.78
CA TRP A 47 6.77 3.19 -2.97
C TRP A 47 6.63 4.12 -4.15
N TYR A 48 6.92 5.40 -3.93
CA TYR A 48 6.70 6.44 -4.93
C TYR A 48 7.95 7.29 -5.10
N PHE A 49 8.57 7.20 -6.27
CA PHE A 49 9.76 7.94 -6.63
C PHE A 49 9.42 8.90 -7.78
N THR A 50 9.77 10.16 -7.60
CA THR A 50 9.65 11.18 -8.65
C THR A 50 10.93 11.99 -8.71
N GLY A 51 11.25 12.49 -9.89
CA GLY A 51 12.44 13.30 -10.05
C GLY A 51 12.53 13.98 -11.40
N ASN A 52 13.48 14.90 -11.47
CA ASN A 52 13.84 15.63 -12.67
C ASN A 52 15.27 15.25 -13.06
N LEU A 53 15.49 14.99 -14.34
CA LEU A 53 16.78 14.63 -14.91
C LEU A 53 17.17 15.67 -15.95
N THR A 54 18.47 15.85 -16.12
CA THR A 54 19.03 16.66 -17.20
C THR A 54 20.11 15.83 -17.88
N ASN A 55 20.04 15.68 -19.20
CA ASN A 55 21.08 14.97 -19.94
C ASN A 55 22.31 15.86 -20.18
N GLU A 56 23.37 15.28 -20.74
CA GLU A 56 24.63 15.99 -21.04
C GLU A 56 24.46 17.20 -21.98
N ARG A 57 23.38 17.25 -22.77
CA ARG A 57 23.05 18.35 -23.67
C ARG A 57 22.15 19.41 -23.03
N GLY A 58 21.87 19.32 -21.73
CA GLY A 58 21.00 20.25 -21.01
C GLY A 58 19.50 20.02 -21.20
N ARG A 59 19.09 18.94 -21.88
CA ARG A 59 17.67 18.61 -22.08
C ARG A 59 17.07 18.04 -20.80
N ARG A 60 15.87 18.52 -20.43
CA ARG A 60 15.17 18.17 -19.19
C ARG A 60 14.19 17.01 -19.42
N PHE A 61 14.15 16.11 -18.45
CA PHE A 61 13.19 15.01 -18.38
C PHE A 61 12.58 14.96 -16.98
N GLY A 62 11.33 14.53 -16.89
CA GLY A 62 10.71 14.08 -15.64
C GLY A 62 10.64 12.56 -15.62
N TYR A 63 10.73 11.94 -14.44
CA TYR A 63 10.38 10.53 -14.29
C TYR A 63 9.50 10.32 -13.07
N GLU A 64 8.73 9.24 -13.13
CA GLU A 64 7.92 8.72 -12.05
C GLU A 64 8.08 7.19 -12.03
N LEU A 65 8.34 6.62 -10.86
CA LEU A 65 8.37 5.18 -10.63
C LEU A 65 7.51 4.86 -9.41
N THR A 66 6.50 4.03 -9.62
CA THR A 66 5.59 3.57 -8.56
C THR A 66 5.62 2.06 -8.44
N PHE A 67 5.55 1.60 -7.19
CA PHE A 67 5.21 0.24 -6.83
C PHE A 67 4.06 0.27 -5.84
N PHE A 68 2.99 -0.47 -6.13
CA PHE A 68 1.84 -0.60 -5.26
C PHE A 68 1.65 -2.07 -4.90
N ARG A 69 1.49 -2.36 -3.61
CA ARG A 69 1.06 -3.67 -3.13
C ARG A 69 -0.32 -3.55 -2.52
N GLN A 70 -1.21 -4.41 -2.97
CA GLN A 70 -2.51 -4.66 -2.35
C GLN A 70 -2.54 -6.10 -1.81
N GLY A 71 -2.63 -6.25 -0.50
CA GLY A 71 -2.84 -7.54 0.15
C GLY A 71 -4.19 -8.14 -0.25
N ILE A 72 -4.17 -9.41 -0.68
CA ILE A 72 -5.36 -10.19 -1.03
C ILE A 72 -5.75 -11.14 0.10
N ARG A 73 -4.76 -11.72 0.78
CA ARG A 73 -4.95 -12.60 1.94
C ARG A 73 -4.21 -12.03 3.15
N ALA A 74 -4.95 -11.84 4.24
CA ALA A 74 -4.39 -11.36 5.49
C ALA A 74 -3.34 -12.34 6.06
N PRO A 75 -2.36 -11.87 6.86
CA PRO A 75 -1.35 -12.72 7.47
C PRO A 75 -1.88 -14.00 8.13
N ASP A 76 -3.03 -13.93 8.80
CA ASP A 76 -3.70 -15.05 9.49
C ASP A 76 -4.43 -16.02 8.53
N GLU A 77 -4.70 -15.60 7.29
CA GLU A 77 -5.30 -16.44 6.23
C GLU A 77 -4.25 -17.17 5.38
N ARG A 78 -2.97 -16.87 5.56
CA ARG A 78 -1.88 -17.49 4.79
C ARG A 78 -1.61 -18.89 5.32
N THR A 79 -1.89 -19.90 4.49
CA THR A 79 -1.56 -21.30 4.76
C THR A 79 -0.18 -21.66 4.23
N ASP A 80 0.41 -22.75 4.71
CA ASP A 80 1.68 -23.30 4.19
C ASP A 80 1.57 -23.91 2.78
N THR A 81 0.39 -23.83 2.15
CA THR A 81 0.16 -24.36 0.80
C THR A 81 0.78 -23.45 -0.25
N SER A 82 1.72 -23.98 -1.04
CA SER A 82 2.33 -23.25 -2.15
C SER A 82 1.69 -23.62 -3.49
N SER A 83 1.29 -22.60 -4.27
CA SER A 83 0.85 -22.74 -5.65
C SER A 83 1.04 -21.42 -6.38
N ARG A 84 1.45 -21.45 -7.66
CA ARG A 84 1.56 -20.24 -8.49
C ARG A 84 0.23 -19.53 -8.73
N PHE A 85 -0.89 -20.18 -8.43
CA PHE A 85 -2.23 -19.64 -8.56
C PHE A 85 -2.79 -19.09 -7.23
N ILE A 86 -2.08 -19.29 -6.12
CA ILE A 86 -2.42 -18.67 -4.84
C ILE A 86 -1.77 -17.29 -4.80
N VAL A 87 -2.60 -16.24 -4.88
CA VAL A 87 -2.15 -14.85 -4.84
C VAL A 87 -2.32 -14.32 -3.42
N GLY A 88 -1.20 -14.06 -2.73
CA GLY A 88 -1.20 -13.44 -1.41
C GLY A 88 -1.26 -11.91 -1.48
N ASP A 89 -0.61 -11.34 -2.49
CA ASP A 89 -0.54 -9.91 -2.75
C ASP A 89 -0.66 -9.66 -4.25
N LEU A 90 -1.36 -8.61 -4.64
CA LEU A 90 -1.37 -8.07 -5.99
C LEU A 90 -0.37 -6.91 -6.05
N LYS A 91 0.58 -6.98 -6.98
CA LYS A 91 1.64 -5.98 -7.11
C LYS A 91 1.53 -5.28 -8.46
N PHE A 92 1.50 -3.96 -8.43
CA PHE A 92 1.56 -3.11 -9.61
C PHE A 92 2.87 -2.35 -9.62
N ALA A 93 3.46 -2.20 -10.80
CA ALA A 93 4.54 -1.28 -11.05
C ALA A 93 4.18 -0.40 -12.24
N HIS A 94 4.48 0.89 -12.16
CA HIS A 94 4.37 1.82 -13.27
C HIS A 94 5.61 2.70 -13.32
N PHE A 95 6.12 2.93 -14.53
CA PHE A 95 7.28 3.77 -14.77
C PHE A 95 7.01 4.68 -15.94
N THR A 96 7.36 5.96 -15.78
CA THR A 96 7.19 6.97 -16.82
C THR A 96 8.45 7.79 -17.01
N VAL A 97 8.61 8.28 -18.23
CA VAL A 97 9.57 9.33 -18.58
C VAL A 97 8.85 10.37 -19.42
N THR A 98 8.91 11.62 -18.98
CA THR A 98 8.38 12.78 -19.71
C THR A 98 9.53 13.56 -20.32
N ASP A 99 9.52 13.69 -21.65
CA ASP A 99 10.43 14.56 -22.40
C ASP A 99 9.70 15.86 -22.75
N ALA A 100 9.90 16.89 -21.91
CA ALA A 100 9.18 18.15 -22.04
C ALA A 100 9.49 18.89 -23.35
N ALA A 101 10.74 18.82 -23.82
CA ALA A 101 11.14 19.49 -25.05
C ALA A 101 10.70 18.74 -26.31
N GLY A 102 10.59 17.41 -26.22
CA GLY A 102 10.10 16.57 -27.31
C GLY A 102 8.58 16.41 -27.34
N GLU A 103 7.88 16.90 -26.31
CA GLU A 103 6.44 16.68 -26.10
C GLU A 103 6.06 15.18 -26.11
N GLN A 104 6.93 14.34 -25.54
CA GLN A 104 6.74 12.89 -25.51
C GLN A 104 6.55 12.39 -24.08
N PHE A 105 5.62 11.45 -23.92
CA PHE A 105 5.37 10.74 -22.68
C PHE A 105 5.51 9.24 -22.92
N PHE A 106 6.48 8.64 -22.24
CA PHE A 106 6.74 7.20 -22.29
C PHE A 106 6.27 6.57 -20.99
N PHE A 107 5.63 5.41 -21.08
CA PHE A 107 5.25 4.67 -19.90
C PHE A 107 5.28 3.16 -20.12
N TYR A 108 5.43 2.43 -19.03
CA TYR A 108 5.22 0.99 -18.98
C TYR A 108 4.60 0.63 -17.63
N HIS A 109 3.76 -0.40 -17.61
CA HIS A 109 3.21 -0.94 -16.38
C HIS A 109 3.26 -2.46 -16.37
N LYS A 110 3.32 -3.04 -15.17
CA LYS A 110 3.25 -4.47 -14.96
C LYS A 110 2.42 -4.79 -13.73
N VAL A 111 1.70 -5.91 -13.81
CA VAL A 111 0.96 -6.50 -12.70
C VAL A 111 1.44 -7.93 -12.49
N SER A 112 1.52 -8.36 -11.24
CA SER A 112 1.86 -9.74 -10.85
C SER A 112 1.19 -10.16 -9.55
#